data_AF-A0A968UGA0-F1
#
_entry.id   AF-A0A968UGA0-F1
#
_cell.length_a   1.000
_cell.length_b   1.000
_cell.length_c   1.000
_cell.angle_alpha   90.00
_cell.angle_beta   90.00
_cell.angle_gamma   90.00
#
_symmetry.space_group_name_H-M   'P 1'
#
loop_
_entity.id
_entity.type
_entity.pdbx_description
1 polymer ?
#
loop_
_entity_poly.entity_id
_entity_poly.type
_entity_poly.pdbx_seq_one_letter_code
_entity_poly.pdbx_strand_id
1 'polypeptide(L)' 'MLDPVVAQAQAWGFICQYQESKYWQILPRQTTENWKLQQIEDRWIVIIGDVPQIRLHSQEAIAF' A
#
# COMPACT_ATOMS: atom_id res chain seq x y z
N MET A 1 -9.05 7.24 -12.50
CA MET A 1 -8.36 8.16 -11.58
C MET A 1 -7.45 7.29 -10.72
N LEU A 2 -6.15 7.61 -10.62
CA LEU A 2 -5.23 6.82 -9.79
C LEU A 2 -5.57 7.05 -8.31
N ASP A 3 -5.54 6.00 -7.48
CA ASP A 3 -5.80 6.14 -6.04
C ASP A 3 -4.78 7.13 -5.42
N PRO A 4 -5.19 8.10 -4.59
CA PRO A 4 -4.29 9.09 -4.01
C PRO A 4 -3.11 8.48 -3.24
N VAL A 5 -3.31 7.33 -2.58
CA VAL A 5 -2.24 6.62 -1.85
C VAL A 5 -1.20 6.10 -2.83
N VAL A 6 -1.64 5.55 -3.96
CA VAL A 6 -0.76 5.03 -5.02
C VAL A 6 0.02 6.18 -5.66
N ALA A 7 -0.64 7.29 -5.98
CA ALA A 7 0.01 8.46 -6.55
C ALA A 7 1.12 9.00 -5.63
N GLN A 8 0.81 9.12 -4.34
CA GLN A 8 1.79 9.58 -3.34
C GLN A 8 2.93 8.58 -3.15
N ALA A 9 2.61 7.28 -3.10
CA ALA A 9 3.61 6.23 -2.92
C ALA A 9 4.58 6.16 -4.10
N GLN A 10 4.09 6.32 -5.34
CA GLN A 10 4.94 6.43 -6.53
C GLN A 10 5.86 7.66 -6.47
N ALA A 11 5.34 8.80 -5.99
CA ALA A 11 6.13 10.04 -5.83
C ALA A 11 7.24 9.88 -4.77
N TRP A 12 6.98 9.13 -3.69
CA TRP A 12 7.99 8.74 -2.70
C TRP A 12 8.91 7.61 -3.17
N GLY A 13 8.58 7.00 -4.31
CA GLY A 13 9.41 6.01 -4.96
C GLY A 13 9.08 4.56 -4.62
N PHE A 14 8.05 4.28 -3.84
CA PHE A 14 7.65 2.91 -3.56
C PHE A 14 7.23 2.17 -4.83
N ILE A 15 7.37 0.85 -4.78
CA ILE A 15 6.96 -0.02 -5.88
C ILE A 15 5.45 -0.21 -5.75
N CYS A 16 4.69 0.26 -6.74
CA CYS A 16 3.23 0.14 -6.76
C CYS A 16 2.81 -0.86 -7.84
N GLN A 17 2.20 -1.97 -7.43
CA GLN A 17 1.74 -3.04 -8.29
C GLN A 17 0.22 -3.09 -8.28
N TYR A 18 -0.39 -3.20 -9.46
CA TYR A 18 -1.81 -3.48 -9.58
C TYR A 18 -1.98 -4.96 -9.89
N GLN A 19 -2.57 -5.70 -8.97
CA GLN A 19 -2.76 -7.15 -9.09
C GLN A 19 -3.99 -7.47 -9.95
N GLU A 20 -3.99 -8.63 -10.61
CA GLU A 20 -5.07 -9.08 -11.49
C GLU A 20 -6.44 -9.10 -10.80
N SER A 21 -6.46 -9.29 -9.47
CA SER A 21 -7.67 -9.25 -8.64
C SER A 21 -8.15 -7.82 -8.30
N LYS A 22 -7.72 -6.81 -9.05
CA LYS A 22 -8.15 -5.41 -8.96
C LYS A 22 -7.81 -4.70 -7.65
N TYR A 23 -6.72 -5.07 -7.01
CA TYR A 23 -6.21 -4.35 -5.86
C TYR A 23 -4.80 -3.84 -6.08
N TRP A 24 -4.50 -2.70 -5.47
CA TRP A 24 -3.15 -2.16 -5.41
C TRP A 24 -2.35 -2.77 -4.27
N GLN A 25 -1.06 -2.96 -4.51
CA GLN A 25 -0.08 -3.36 -3.52
C GLN A 25 1.12 -2.42 -3.62
N ILE A 26 1.53 -1.86 -2.49
CA ILE A 26 2.67 -0.97 -2.36
C ILE A 26 3.73 -1.70 -1.56
N LEU A 27 4.94 -1.73 -2.10
CA LEU A 27 6.07 -2.45 -1.57
C LEU A 27 7.24 -1.48 -1.31
N PRO A 28 8.04 -1.73 -0.27
CA PRO A 28 9.30 -1.03 -0.08
C PRO A 28 10.25 -1.32 -1.24
N ARG A 29 11.16 -0.38 -1.50
CA ARG A 29 12.23 -0.58 -2.50
C ARG A 29 13.24 -1.62 -2.03
N GLN A 30 13.52 -1.65 -0.73
CA GLN A 30 14.49 -2.55 -0.14
C GLN A 30 13.81 -3.84 0.26
N THR A 31 14.27 -4.97 -0.26
CA THR A 31 13.69 -6.30 0.02
C THR A 31 13.93 -6.77 1.46
N THR A 32 14.78 -6.08 2.21
CA THR A 32 14.99 -6.30 3.65
C THR A 32 13.85 -5.77 4.50
N GLU A 33 13.07 -4.83 3.98
CA GLU A 33 11.88 -4.32 4.65
C GLU A 33 10.72 -5.29 4.43
N ASN A 34 10.25 -5.89 5.52
CA ASN A 34 9.21 -6.91 5.48
C ASN A 34 7.83 -6.28 5.72
N TRP A 35 7.46 -5.27 4.94
CA TRP A 35 6.12 -4.71 5.00
C TRP A 35 5.53 -4.52 3.60
N LYS A 36 4.21 -4.50 3.52
CA LYS A 36 3.46 -4.11 2.32
C LYS A 36 2.19 -3.38 2.71
N LEU A 37 1.78 -2.42 1.89
CA LEU A 37 0.45 -1.83 1.98
C LEU A 37 -0.43 -2.44 0.89
N GLN A 38 -1.52 -3.09 1.28
CA GLN A 38 -2.42 -3.76 0.34
C GLN A 38 -3.79 -3.07 0.37
N GLN A 39 -4.32 -2.75 -0.80
CA GLN A 39 -5.70 -2.29 -0.91
C GLN A 39 -6.64 -3.48 -0.81
N ILE A 40 -7.67 -3.36 0.01
CA ILE A 40 -8.79 -4.30 0.05
C ILE A 40 -10.05 -3.44 0.05
N GLU A 41 -10.79 -3.51 -1.07
CA GLU A 41 -11.96 -2.66 -1.33
C GLU A 41 -11.59 -1.16 -1.25
N ASP A 42 -12.20 -0.43 -0.31
CA ASP A 42 -11.97 1.01 -0.07
C ASP A 42 -10.91 1.28 1.01
N ARG A 43 -10.25 0.24 1.54
CA ARG A 43 -9.31 0.34 2.65
C ARG A 43 -7.91 -0.11 2.27
N TRP A 44 -6.95 0.36 3.05
CA TRP A 44 -5.56 -0.05 3.00
C TRP A 44 -5.21 -0.85 4.23
N ILE A 45 -4.46 -1.92 4.06
CA ILE A 45 -3.98 -2.76 5.16
C ILE A 45 -2.46 -2.75 5.14
N VAL A 46 -1.86 -2.33 6.26
CA VAL A 46 -0.43 -2.52 6.52
C VAL A 46 -0.24 -3.97 6.95
N ILE A 47 0.58 -4.70 6.23
CA ILE A 47 0.95 -6.08 6.55
C ILE A 47 2.46 -6.06 6.81
N ILE A 48 2.88 -6.56 7.98
CA ILE A 48 4.30 -6.74 8.32
C ILE A 48 4.57 -8.23 8.38
N GLY A 49 5.48 -8.72 7.53
CA GLY A 49 5.57 -10.14 7.19
C GLY A 49 4.28 -10.61 6.55
N ASP A 50 3.65 -11.58 7.20
CA ASP A 50 2.37 -12.14 6.79
C ASP A 50 1.23 -11.77 7.75
N VAL A 51 1.47 -10.83 8.67
CA VAL A 51 0.51 -10.44 9.71
C VAL A 51 -0.09 -9.07 9.38
N PRO A 52 -1.41 -8.98 9.11
CA PRO A 52 -2.13 -7.73 9.01
C PRO A 52 -2.06 -6.96 10.33
N GLN A 53 -1.58 -5.72 10.30
CA GLN A 53 -1.38 -4.89 11.49
C GLN A 53 -2.47 -3.83 11.63
N ILE A 54 -2.62 -2.99 10.61
CA ILE A 54 -3.44 -1.77 10.67
C ILE A 54 -4.30 -1.68 9.41
N ARG A 55 -5.57 -1.32 9.60
CA ARG A 55 -6.52 -1.01 8.51
C ARG A 55 -6.79 0.49 8.49
N LEU A 56 -6.57 1.12 7.35
CA LEU A 56 -6.57 2.56 7.14
C LEU A 56 -7.54 2.94 6.01
N HIS A 57 -8.13 4.12 6.11
CA HIS A 57 -8.64 4.84 4.96
C HIS A 57 -7.50 5.44 4.14
N SER A 58 -7.76 5.74 2.86
CA SER A 58 -6.76 6.40 1.99
C SER A 58 -6.22 7.71 2.57
N GLN A 59 -7.05 8.49 3.28
CA GLN A 59 -6.61 9.74 3.93
C GLN A 59 -5.64 9.49 5.09
N GLU A 60 -5.86 8.42 5.85
CA GLU A 60 -4.99 8.04 6.99
C GLU A 60 -3.67 7.44 6.49
N ALA A 61 -3.71 6.70 5.40
CA ALA A 61 -2.53 6.08 4.78
C ALA A 61 -1.53 7.09 4.19
N ILE A 62 -1.97 8.30 3.84
CA ILE A 62 -1.11 9.36 3.28
C ILE A 62 -0.53 10.26 4.38
N ALA A 63 -1.19 10.33 5.54
CA ALA A 63 -0.82 11.24 6.63
C ALA A 63 0.23 10.66 7.61
N PHE A 64 0.46 9.34 7.57
CA PHE A 64 1.47 8.62 8.36
C PHE A 64 2.85 8.68 7.70
#